data_AF-A0A9W4SVA0-F1
#
_entry.id   AF-A0A9W4SVA0-F1
#
_cell.length_a   1.000
_cell.length_b   1.000
_cell.length_c   1.000
_cell.angle_alpha   90.00
_cell.angle_beta   90.00
_cell.angle_gamma   90.00
#
_symmetry.space_group_name_H-M   'P 1'
#
loop_
_entity.id
_entity.type
_entity.pdbx_description
1 polymer ?
#
loop_
_entity_poly.entity_id
_entity_poly.type
_entity_poly.pdbx_seq_one_letter_code
_entity_poly.pdbx_strand_id
1 'polypeptide(L)'
;LQMKLRRTLLTPAERESLAYDIPQTGPMASIVATIILTLIVHELQSFCEIENYSTAITMNLFLWLVASALSFTRYISYNLSASLFFIDTIHDCIQLIGIAITIQYFH
;
A
#
# COMPACT_ATOMS: atom_id res chain seq x y z
N LEU A 1 -11.21 -10.38 11.67
CA LEU A 1 -10.45 -11.16 10.67
C LEU A 1 -9.11 -11.70 11.21
N GLN A 2 -8.25 -10.82 11.77
CA GLN A 2 -6.90 -11.19 12.25
C GLN A 2 -6.87 -12.33 13.28
N MET A 3 -7.83 -12.40 14.22
CA MET A 3 -7.91 -13.52 15.16
C MET A 3 -8.31 -14.86 14.50
N LYS A 4 -9.07 -14.83 13.38
CA LYS A 4 -9.45 -16.05 12.64
C LYS A 4 -8.28 -16.59 11.80
N LEU A 5 -7.48 -15.71 11.21
CA LEU A 5 -6.26 -16.11 10.47
C LEU A 5 -5.20 -16.74 11.38
N ARG A 6 -5.13 -16.32 12.66
CA ARG A 6 -4.12 -16.76 13.63
C ARG A 6 -4.45 -18.07 14.35
N ARG A 7 -5.72 -18.47 14.44
CA ARG A 7 -6.19 -19.59 15.30
C ARG A 7 -6.67 -20.83 14.56
N THR A 8 -6.63 -20.84 13.24
CA THR A 8 -7.26 -21.91 12.46
C THR A 8 -6.21 -22.61 11.59
N LEU A 9 -6.23 -23.95 11.56
CA LEU A 9 -5.44 -24.82 10.65
C LEU A 9 -5.92 -24.61 9.20
N LEU A 10 -5.79 -23.39 8.69
CA LEU A 10 -6.15 -23.04 7.33
C LEU A 10 -4.93 -23.18 6.44
N THR A 11 -5.15 -23.75 5.26
CA THR A 11 -4.18 -23.74 4.16
C THR A 11 -3.92 -22.31 3.68
N PRO A 12 -2.76 -22.02 3.05
CA PRO A 12 -2.47 -20.68 2.53
C PRO A 12 -3.58 -20.11 1.64
N ALA A 13 -4.15 -20.92 0.75
CA ALA A 13 -5.22 -20.51 -0.16
C ALA A 13 -6.51 -20.09 0.59
N GLU A 14 -6.87 -20.78 1.67
CA GLU A 14 -8.04 -20.42 2.47
C GLU A 14 -7.81 -19.13 3.28
N ARG A 15 -6.55 -18.85 3.68
CA ARG A 15 -6.20 -17.59 4.35
C ARG A 15 -6.28 -16.41 3.39
N GLU A 16 -5.85 -16.61 2.16
CA GLU A 16 -5.98 -15.62 1.08
C GLU A 16 -7.44 -15.35 0.75
N SER A 17 -8.23 -16.41 0.55
CA SER A 17 -9.68 -16.32 0.41
C SER A 17 -10.31 -15.55 1.57
N LEU A 18 -9.96 -15.83 2.83
CA LEU A 18 -10.51 -15.06 3.96
C LEU A 18 -10.05 -13.61 4.01
N ALA A 19 -8.84 -13.31 3.52
CA ALA A 19 -8.32 -11.94 3.45
C ALA A 19 -9.04 -11.10 2.37
N TYR A 20 -9.49 -11.73 1.26
CA TYR A 20 -10.05 -11.02 0.09
C TYR A 20 -11.54 -11.27 -0.18
N ASP A 21 -12.08 -12.46 0.10
CA ASP A 21 -13.47 -12.84 -0.21
C ASP A 21 -14.48 -12.34 0.82
N ILE A 22 -14.03 -11.97 2.04
CA ILE A 22 -14.88 -11.20 2.95
C ILE A 22 -14.74 -9.74 2.50
N PRO A 23 -15.79 -9.10 1.94
CA PRO A 23 -15.68 -7.79 1.35
C PRO A 23 -15.29 -6.77 2.43
N GLN A 24 -13.99 -6.49 2.53
CA GLN A 24 -13.48 -5.40 3.34
C GLN A 24 -13.73 -4.12 2.58
N THR A 25 -14.98 -3.67 2.49
CA THR A 25 -15.34 -2.31 2.02
C THR A 25 -14.54 -1.89 0.77
N GLY A 26 -14.42 -2.80 -0.20
CA GLY A 26 -13.28 -2.87 -1.14
C GLY A 26 -12.94 -1.57 -1.89
N PRO A 27 -13.92 -0.87 -2.49
CA PRO A 27 -13.64 0.38 -3.20
C PRO A 27 -13.50 1.58 -2.25
N MET A 28 -14.32 1.65 -1.20
CA MET A 28 -14.37 2.83 -0.34
C MET A 28 -13.14 2.94 0.55
N ALA A 29 -12.65 1.83 1.10
CA ALA A 29 -11.43 1.80 1.88
C ALA A 29 -10.20 2.19 1.03
N SER A 30 -10.15 1.71 -0.22
CA SER A 30 -9.09 2.08 -1.17
C SER A 30 -9.12 3.58 -1.49
N ILE A 31 -10.31 4.15 -1.76
CA ILE A 31 -10.46 5.60 -2.00
C ILE A 31 -10.05 6.41 -0.79
N VAL A 32 -10.51 6.05 0.41
CA VAL A 32 -10.17 6.76 1.66
C VAL A 32 -8.66 6.68 1.94
N ALA A 33 -8.06 5.50 1.77
CA ALA A 33 -6.62 5.33 1.92
C ALA A 33 -5.84 6.17 0.90
N THR A 34 -6.31 6.23 -0.35
CA THR A 34 -5.73 7.07 -1.40
C THR A 34 -5.75 8.54 -1.01
N ILE A 35 -6.90 9.06 -0.56
CA ILE A 35 -7.04 10.46 -0.14
C ILE A 35 -6.09 10.79 1.01
N ILE A 36 -6.06 9.95 2.05
CA ILE A 36 -5.18 10.15 3.21
C ILE A 36 -3.71 10.13 2.77
N LEU A 37 -3.33 9.18 1.92
CA LEU A 37 -1.96 9.06 1.41
C LEU A 37 -1.57 10.27 0.56
N THR A 38 -2.47 10.76 -0.30
CA THR A 38 -2.25 11.99 -1.08
C THR A 38 -1.96 13.18 -0.19
N LEU A 39 -2.74 13.38 0.87
CA LEU A 39 -2.54 14.48 1.82
C LEU A 39 -1.19 14.36 2.53
N ILE A 40 -0.82 13.17 3.01
CA ILE A 40 0.46 12.94 3.69
C ILE A 40 1.64 13.21 2.74
N VAL A 41 1.59 12.71 1.51
CA VAL A 41 2.65 12.92 0.52
C VAL A 41 2.75 14.39 0.12
N HIS A 42 1.62 15.09 -0.01
CA HIS A 42 1.58 16.51 -0.30
C HIS A 42 2.27 17.34 0.80
N GLU A 43 1.89 17.11 2.06
CA GLU A 43 2.50 17.79 3.21
C GLU A 43 4.01 17.52 3.30
N LEU A 44 4.44 16.28 3.04
CA LEU A 44 5.87 15.92 3.01
C LEU A 44 6.62 16.64 1.89
N GLN A 45 6.05 16.72 0.69
CA GLN A 45 6.69 17.44 -0.43
C GLN A 45 6.78 18.94 -0.16
N SER A 46 5.72 19.54 0.41
CA SER A 46 5.70 20.95 0.77
C SER A 46 6.70 21.27 1.88
N PHE A 47 6.75 20.47 2.95
CA PHE A 47 7.70 20.65 4.05
C PHE A 47 9.17 20.50 3.61
N CYS A 48 9.44 19.60 2.67
CA CYS A 48 10.76 19.37 2.12
C CYS A 48 11.10 20.25 0.90
N GLU A 49 10.23 21.20 0.53
CA GLU A 49 10.38 22.11 -0.62
C GLU A 49 10.70 21.36 -1.93
N ILE A 50 10.03 20.23 -2.18
CA ILE A 50 10.30 19.38 -3.35
C ILE A 50 9.56 19.92 -4.57
N GLU A 51 10.27 20.71 -5.38
CA GLU A 51 9.75 21.27 -6.64
C GLU A 51 10.11 20.44 -7.89
N ASN A 52 11.03 19.50 -7.75
CA ASN A 52 11.49 18.69 -8.88
C ASN A 52 10.73 17.36 -8.94
N TYR A 53 10.05 17.14 -10.06
CA TYR A 53 9.33 15.92 -10.40
C TYR A 53 10.13 14.62 -10.17
N SER A 54 11.40 14.58 -10.57
CA SER A 54 12.26 13.38 -10.38
C SER A 54 12.50 13.07 -8.90
N THR A 55 12.65 14.12 -8.09
CA THR A 55 12.87 13.99 -6.64
C THR A 55 11.59 13.54 -5.94
N ALA A 56 10.43 14.06 -6.36
CA ALA A 56 9.12 13.66 -5.87
C ALA A 56 8.82 12.18 -6.14
N ILE A 57 9.11 11.68 -7.34
CA ILE A 57 8.99 10.26 -7.67
C ILE A 57 9.92 9.42 -6.81
N THR A 58 11.20 9.82 -6.71
CA THR A 58 12.20 9.08 -5.95
C THR A 58 11.82 8.95 -4.48
N MET A 59 11.32 10.03 -3.86
CA MET A 59 10.82 10.01 -2.48
C MET A 59 9.64 9.04 -2.31
N ASN A 60 8.68 9.07 -3.23
CA ASN A 60 7.52 8.17 -3.19
C ASN A 60 7.91 6.70 -3.38
N LEU A 61 8.86 6.40 -4.27
CA LEU A 61 9.42 5.06 -4.43
C LEU A 61 10.16 4.59 -3.18
N PHE A 62 10.87 5.49 -2.50
CA PHE A 62 11.51 5.16 -1.23
C PHE A 62 10.48 4.84 -0.13
N LEU A 63 9.43 5.67 0.00
CA LEU A 63 8.31 5.42 0.91
C LEU A 63 7.62 4.08 0.62
N TRP A 64 7.39 3.79 -0.66
CA TRP A 64 6.86 2.50 -1.11
C TRP A 64 7.74 1.33 -0.66
N LEU A 65 9.07 1.42 -0.84
CA LEU A 65 10.00 0.36 -0.45
C LEU A 65 9.93 0.09 1.07
N VAL A 66 9.95 1.16 1.88
CA VAL A 66 9.86 1.04 3.35
C VAL A 66 8.53 0.43 3.77
N ALA A 67 7.41 0.91 3.21
CA ALA A 67 6.09 0.36 3.50
C ALA A 67 5.96 -1.10 3.08
N SER A 68 6.50 -1.47 1.92
CA SER A 68 6.51 -2.85 1.40
C SER A 68 7.31 -3.78 2.31
N ALA A 69 8.49 -3.35 2.77
CA ALA A 69 9.31 -4.13 3.70
C ALA A 69 8.59 -4.36 5.05
N LEU A 70 7.91 -3.33 5.57
CA LEU A 70 7.09 -3.46 6.78
C LEU A 70 5.89 -4.38 6.56
N SER A 71 5.24 -4.29 5.39
CA SER A 71 4.10 -5.15 5.04
C SER A 71 4.53 -6.62 4.90
N PHE A 72 5.70 -6.90 4.33
CA PHE A 72 6.23 -8.24 4.12
C PHE A 72 6.25 -9.08 5.41
N THR A 73 6.56 -8.46 6.54
CA THR A 73 6.53 -9.13 7.86
C THR A 73 5.15 -9.70 8.19
N ARG A 74 4.07 -9.05 7.75
CA ARG A 74 2.69 -9.54 7.92
C ARG A 74 2.42 -10.74 7.02
N TYR A 75 2.89 -10.73 5.78
CA TYR A 75 2.70 -11.85 4.84
C TYR A 75 3.39 -13.11 5.36
N ILE A 76 4.61 -12.98 5.89
CA ILE A 76 5.28 -14.08 6.60
C ILE A 76 4.45 -14.52 7.81
N SER A 77 4.05 -13.58 8.67
CA SER A 77 3.33 -13.89 9.92
C SER A 77 1.99 -14.60 9.69
N TYR A 78 1.31 -14.28 8.59
CA TYR A 78 0.03 -14.88 8.22
C TYR A 78 0.16 -16.06 7.25
N ASN A 79 1.38 -16.40 6.79
CA ASN A 79 1.64 -17.43 5.79
C ASN A 79 0.82 -17.22 4.49
N LEU A 80 0.84 -15.98 3.99
CA LEU A 80 0.23 -15.60 2.71
C LEU A 80 1.24 -15.79 1.57
N SER A 81 0.78 -15.97 0.33
CA SER A 81 1.68 -16.20 -0.81
C SER A 81 2.52 -14.97 -1.17
N ALA A 82 3.71 -15.24 -1.69
CA ALA A 82 4.59 -14.21 -2.23
C ALA A 82 4.01 -13.53 -3.48
N SER A 83 3.22 -14.25 -4.28
CA SER A 83 2.51 -13.69 -5.44
C SER A 83 1.51 -12.62 -5.03
N LEU A 84 0.77 -12.84 -3.94
CA LEU A 84 -0.17 -11.87 -3.41
C LEU A 84 0.55 -10.61 -2.94
N PHE A 85 1.63 -10.78 -2.17
CA PHE A 85 2.49 -9.68 -1.75
C PHE A 85 2.99 -8.84 -2.94
N PHE A 86 3.40 -9.50 -4.02
CA PHE A 86 3.88 -8.82 -5.22
C PHE A 86 2.78 -8.00 -5.91
N ILE A 87 1.57 -8.55 -6.02
CA ILE A 87 0.44 -7.85 -6.63
C ILE A 87 0.06 -6.61 -5.81
N ASP A 88 -0.08 -6.76 -4.49
CA ASP A 88 -0.47 -5.65 -3.61
C ASP A 88 0.59 -4.55 -3.61
N THR A 89 1.87 -4.93 -3.51
CA THR A 89 2.97 -3.95 -3.51
C THR A 89 3.11 -3.24 -4.85
N ILE A 90 2.86 -3.88 -5.99
CA ILE A 90 2.84 -3.21 -7.29
C ILE A 90 1.69 -2.20 -7.36
N HIS A 91 0.50 -2.60 -6.91
CA HIS A 91 -0.65 -1.70 -6.90
C HIS A 91 -0.36 -0.44 -6.06
N ASP A 92 0.21 -0.61 -4.87
CA ASP A 92 0.63 0.49 -4.00
C ASP A 92 1.68 1.40 -4.67
N CYS A 93 2.62 0.81 -5.42
CA CYS A 93 3.63 1.56 -6.17
C CYS A 93 3.01 2.45 -7.25
N ILE A 94 2.12 1.86 -8.06
CA ILE A 94 1.40 2.59 -9.12
C ILE A 94 0.59 3.74 -8.52
N GLN A 95 -0.08 3.50 -7.40
CA GLN A 95 -0.87 4.51 -6.71
C GLN A 95 0.01 5.66 -6.20
N LEU A 96 1.16 5.37 -5.57
CA LEU A 96 2.11 6.39 -5.10
C LEU A 96 2.72 7.21 -6.23
N ILE A 97 3.02 6.58 -7.38
CA ILE A 97 3.47 7.30 -8.58
C ILE A 97 2.36 8.22 -9.08
N GLY A 98 1.13 7.73 -9.17
CA GLY A 98 -0.03 8.54 -9.58
C GLY A 98 -0.24 9.76 -8.67
N ILE A 99 -0.11 9.57 -7.36
CA ILE A 99 -0.16 10.65 -6.37
C ILE A 99 0.97 11.66 -6.59
N ALA A 100 2.21 11.19 -6.75
CA ALA A 100 3.37 12.06 -6.98
C ALA A 100 3.19 12.92 -8.23
N ILE A 101 2.72 12.33 -9.33
CA ILE A 101 2.42 13.04 -10.58
C ILE A 101 1.32 14.06 -10.36
N THR A 102 0.23 13.67 -9.70
CA THR A 102 -0.92 14.54 -9.46
C THR A 102 -0.51 15.76 -8.64
N ILE A 103 0.22 15.56 -7.55
CA ILE A 103 0.70 16.67 -6.72
C ILE A 103 1.60 17.60 -7.53
N GLN A 104 2.60 17.07 -8.22
CA GLN A 104 3.55 17.88 -9.00
C GLN A 104 2.92 18.59 -10.21
N TYR A 105 1.79 18.10 -10.73
CA TYR A 105 1.07 18.75 -11.82
C TYR A 105 0.19 19.91 -11.35
N PHE A 106 -0.33 19.84 -10.12
CA PHE A 106 -1.26 20.84 -9.55
C PHE A 106 -0.63 21.76 -8.49
N HIS A 107 0.63 21.51 -8.12
CA HIS A 107 1.48 22.36 -7.28
C HIS A 107 2.16 23.43 -8.15
#